data_AF-A0A7S4SUD5-F1
#
_entry.id   AF-A0A7S4SUD5-F1
#
_cell.length_a   1.000
_cell.length_b   1.000
_cell.length_c   1.000
_cell.angle_alpha   90.00
_cell.angle_beta   90.00
_cell.angle_gamma   90.00
#
_symmetry.space_group_name_H-M   'P 1'
#
loop_
_entity.id
_entity.type
_entity.pdbx_description
1 polymer ?
#
loop_
_entity_poly.entity_id
_entity_poly.type
_entity_poly.pdbx_seq_one_letter_code
_entity_poly.pdbx_strand_id
1 'polypeptide(L)'
;SPYEVLELSPSKNSNEGIITREDIKASFRRLAKLHHPDLQQQEQTKKSTPTTTFYELVQAYEQLMIANDTTSSMGTHQQRMNFKVELACETFSIPELKMDLVHDVHSLLILYDDDNDYGENEQQQIKVEGKKGNDKEQSNTLSSYIIHPINTHPDDAVSDLKRIILSKYSKLWGLDGRDTDRDGIAVGWELVIPTKETLDHVSLNFDENDNEKDTKDEEKNEILGNHWFLHSYDVHHGDIIYAVVRKKEFW
;
A
#
# COMPACT_ATOMS: atom_id res chain seq x y z
N SER A 1 27.55 -4.01 -7.50
CA SER A 1 26.62 -5.17 -7.55
C SER A 1 25.27 -4.75 -6.96
N PRO A 2 24.11 -5.27 -7.44
CA PRO A 2 22.80 -4.95 -6.84
C PRO A 2 22.73 -5.21 -5.33
N TYR A 3 23.41 -6.27 -4.86
CA TYR A 3 23.54 -6.56 -3.43
C TYR A 3 24.30 -5.48 -2.67
N GLU A 4 25.36 -4.90 -3.24
CA GLU A 4 26.12 -3.82 -2.61
C GLU A 4 25.32 -2.52 -2.54
N VAL A 5 24.53 -2.24 -3.60
CA VAL A 5 23.66 -1.05 -3.66
C VAL A 5 22.57 -1.12 -2.58
N LEU A 6 22.02 -2.31 -2.32
CA LEU A 6 21.09 -2.53 -1.21
C LEU A 6 21.79 -2.81 0.12
N GLU A 7 23.11 -2.64 0.24
CA GLU A 7 23.89 -2.94 1.44
C GLU A 7 23.68 -4.37 2.01
N LEU A 8 23.27 -5.31 1.16
CA LEU A 8 23.05 -6.71 1.49
C LEU A 8 24.39 -7.44 1.47
N SER A 9 24.73 -8.11 2.55
CA SER A 9 25.95 -8.92 2.66
C SER A 9 25.60 -10.29 3.24
N PRO A 10 25.97 -11.40 2.59
CA PRO A 10 25.75 -12.75 3.12
C PRO A 10 26.33 -12.94 4.53
N SER A 11 27.43 -12.24 4.83
CA SER A 11 28.09 -12.28 6.14
C SER A 11 27.38 -11.51 7.26
N LYS A 12 26.41 -10.65 6.93
CA LYS A 12 25.66 -9.83 7.91
C LYS A 12 24.26 -10.39 8.20
N ASN A 13 23.79 -11.38 7.44
CA ASN A 13 22.46 -11.95 7.60
C ASN A 13 22.44 -13.05 8.66
N SER A 14 21.46 -13.01 9.55
CA SER A 14 21.25 -14.02 10.60
C SER A 14 20.79 -15.38 10.06
N ASN A 15 20.32 -15.44 8.81
CA ASN A 15 19.76 -16.64 8.17
C ASN A 15 20.78 -17.35 7.27
N GLU A 16 21.80 -17.98 7.86
CA GLU A 16 22.76 -18.90 7.20
C GLU A 16 23.45 -18.34 5.91
N GLY A 17 23.48 -17.02 5.74
CA GLY A 17 24.03 -16.36 4.56
C GLY A 17 23.16 -16.41 3.31
N ILE A 18 21.92 -16.90 3.41
CA ILE A 18 20.91 -16.80 2.35
C ILE A 18 20.25 -15.43 2.46
N ILE A 19 20.16 -14.71 1.34
CA ILE A 19 19.47 -13.43 1.24
C ILE A 19 18.05 -13.71 0.74
N THR A 20 17.06 -13.50 1.59
CA THR A 20 15.66 -13.73 1.23
C THR A 20 15.05 -12.53 0.52
N ARG A 21 13.85 -12.71 -0.05
CA ARG A 21 13.07 -11.63 -0.65
C ARG A 21 12.74 -10.56 0.39
N GLU A 22 12.46 -10.97 1.62
CA GLU A 22 12.14 -10.11 2.75
C GLU A 22 13.35 -9.26 3.15
N ASP A 23 14.57 -9.81 3.12
CA ASP A 23 15.80 -9.06 3.37
C ASP A 23 16.04 -7.98 2.31
N ILE A 24 15.81 -8.33 1.04
CA ILE A 24 15.90 -7.40 -0.09
C ILE A 24 14.90 -6.26 0.08
N LYS A 25 13.64 -6.58 0.38
CA LYS A 25 12.58 -5.60 0.67
C LYS A 25 12.94 -4.72 1.86
N ALA A 26 13.36 -5.31 2.98
CA ALA A 26 13.69 -4.57 4.20
C ALA A 26 14.83 -3.57 3.97
N SER A 27 15.92 -4.00 3.32
CA SER A 27 17.04 -3.10 3.06
C SER A 27 16.71 -2.03 2.03
N PHE A 28 15.97 -2.38 0.98
CA PHE A 28 15.47 -1.40 0.01
C PHE A 28 14.63 -0.33 0.70
N ARG A 29 13.65 -0.70 1.53
CA ARG A 29 12.79 0.26 2.25
C ARG A 29 13.57 1.22 3.13
N ARG A 30 14.52 0.70 3.90
CA ARG A 30 15.41 1.52 4.74
C ARG A 30 16.18 2.56 3.91
N LEU A 31 16.77 2.14 2.80
CA LEU A 31 17.56 3.01 1.93
C LEU A 31 16.69 3.97 1.11
N ALA A 32 15.52 3.52 0.67
CA ALA A 32 14.54 4.30 -0.06
C ALA A 32 14.02 5.45 0.80
N LYS A 33 13.67 5.21 2.07
CA LYS A 33 13.30 6.26 3.02
C LYS A 33 14.40 7.30 3.22
N LEU A 34 15.67 6.88 3.25
CA LEU A 34 16.82 7.79 3.42
C LEU A 34 17.13 8.63 2.16
N HIS A 35 16.91 8.06 0.98
CA HIS A 35 17.31 8.64 -0.30
C HIS A 35 16.16 9.14 -1.16
N HIS A 36 14.93 9.15 -0.65
CA HIS A 36 13.76 9.56 -1.45
C HIS A 36 13.85 11.04 -1.86
N PRO A 37 13.70 11.39 -3.15
CA PRO A 37 13.84 12.76 -3.62
C PRO A 37 12.83 13.72 -2.99
N ASP A 38 11.63 13.26 -2.63
CA ASP A 38 10.60 14.12 -2.04
C ASP A 38 10.83 14.39 -0.54
N LEU A 39 11.45 13.44 0.18
CA LEU A 39 11.84 13.65 1.58
C LEU A 39 13.09 14.53 1.66
N GLN A 40 14.02 14.37 0.72
CA GLN A 40 15.22 15.20 0.67
C GLN A 40 14.95 16.63 0.23
N GLN A 41 13.89 16.90 -0.53
CA GLN A 41 13.49 18.26 -0.90
C GLN A 41 13.16 19.14 0.31
N GLN A 42 12.72 18.56 1.43
CA GLN A 42 12.47 19.29 2.68
C GLN A 42 13.75 19.59 3.47
N GLU A 43 14.84 18.86 3.24
CA GLU A 43 16.09 18.95 4.02
C GLU A 43 17.26 19.65 3.31
N GLN A 44 17.03 20.25 2.13
CA GLN A 44 18.09 20.87 1.30
C GLN A 44 18.66 22.18 1.88
N THR A 45 19.29 22.11 3.06
CA THR A 45 20.32 23.07 3.50
C THR A 45 21.64 22.43 3.90
N LYS A 46 21.78 21.09 3.97
CA LYS A 46 23.09 20.49 4.30
C LYS A 46 23.42 19.23 3.51
N LYS A 47 24.48 19.39 2.70
CA LYS A 47 25.37 18.38 2.10
C LYS A 47 24.79 17.48 1.01
N SER A 48 25.14 17.87 -0.20
CA SER A 48 25.14 17.07 -1.42
C SER A 48 25.91 15.75 -1.27
N THR A 49 25.19 14.65 -1.24
CA THR A 49 25.58 13.40 -1.92
C THR A 49 24.48 13.04 -2.93
N PRO A 50 24.85 12.49 -4.09
CA PRO A 50 24.15 12.78 -5.34
C PRO A 50 22.85 12.00 -5.49
N THR A 51 21.86 12.68 -6.06
CA THR A 51 20.56 12.24 -6.59
C THR A 51 20.59 10.97 -7.47
N THR A 52 21.77 10.45 -7.79
CA THR A 52 21.97 9.17 -8.49
C THR A 52 21.58 7.95 -7.64
N THR A 53 21.56 8.09 -6.31
CA THR A 53 21.38 6.94 -5.39
C THR A 53 20.00 6.30 -5.47
N PHE A 54 18.91 7.08 -5.55
CA PHE A 54 17.57 6.49 -5.50
C PHE A 54 17.24 5.67 -6.75
N TYR A 55 17.62 6.17 -7.93
CA TYR A 55 17.43 5.43 -9.18
C TYR A 55 18.26 4.13 -9.21
N GLU A 56 19.49 4.18 -8.70
CA GLU A 56 20.34 2.98 -8.55
C GLU A 56 19.73 1.99 -7.55
N LEU A 57 19.15 2.47 -6.44
CA LEU A 57 18.44 1.63 -5.46
C LEU A 57 17.24 0.92 -6.10
N VAL A 58 16.41 1.63 -6.86
CA VAL A 58 15.25 1.05 -7.56
C VAL A 58 15.71 0.00 -8.58
N GLN A 59 16.73 0.31 -9.40
CA GLN A 59 17.26 -0.66 -10.36
C GLN A 59 17.85 -1.90 -9.68
N ALA A 60 18.58 -1.73 -8.58
CA ALA A 60 19.16 -2.84 -7.83
C ALA A 60 18.07 -3.73 -7.22
N TYR A 61 17.02 -3.12 -6.65
CA TYR A 61 15.85 -3.83 -6.15
C TYR A 61 15.15 -4.61 -7.25
N GLU A 62 14.78 -3.97 -8.38
CA GLU A 62 14.16 -4.63 -9.53
C GLU A 62 14.96 -5.84 -10.01
N GLN A 63 16.27 -5.68 -10.19
CA GLN A 63 17.14 -6.76 -10.65
C GLN A 63 17.15 -7.96 -9.69
N LEU A 64 17.20 -7.70 -8.38
CA LEU A 64 17.22 -8.77 -7.38
C LEU A 64 15.87 -9.46 -7.23
N MET A 65 14.77 -8.71 -7.35
CA MET A 65 13.41 -9.26 -7.31
C MET A 65 13.13 -10.15 -8.53
N ILE A 66 13.52 -9.71 -9.73
CA ILE A 66 13.43 -10.51 -10.96
C ILE A 66 14.32 -11.76 -10.88
N ALA A 67 15.53 -11.64 -10.33
CA ALA A 67 16.45 -12.77 -10.20
C ALA A 67 15.95 -13.83 -9.20
N ASN A 68 15.21 -13.41 -8.17
CA ASN A 68 14.58 -14.32 -7.21
C ASN A 68 13.31 -14.98 -7.79
N ASP A 69 12.55 -14.26 -8.61
CA ASP A 69 11.38 -14.79 -9.33
C ASP A 69 11.81 -15.55 -10.61
N THR A 70 12.40 -16.72 -10.43
CA THR A 70 12.86 -17.64 -11.51
C THR A 70 11.74 -18.14 -12.45
N THR A 71 10.50 -17.68 -12.31
CA THR A 71 9.33 -18.13 -13.08
C THR A 71 8.75 -17.10 -14.05
N SER A 72 9.23 -15.84 -14.09
CA SER A 72 8.60 -14.80 -14.93
C SER A 72 9.57 -14.20 -15.96
N SER A 73 9.56 -14.81 -17.15
CA SER A 73 10.27 -14.37 -18.35
C SER A 73 9.89 -12.95 -18.80
N MET A 74 10.91 -12.10 -18.99
CA MET A 74 10.93 -10.83 -19.77
C MET A 74 9.72 -9.90 -19.64
N GLY A 75 9.79 -8.97 -18.69
CA GLY A 75 8.78 -7.93 -18.50
C GLY A 75 8.74 -6.87 -19.59
N THR A 76 7.59 -6.75 -20.24
CA THR A 76 7.21 -5.65 -21.13
C THR A 76 7.15 -4.32 -20.37
N HIS A 77 7.18 -3.19 -21.09
CA HIS A 77 7.10 -1.83 -20.51
C HIS A 77 5.94 -1.65 -19.51
N GLN A 78 4.87 -2.44 -19.68
CA GLN A 78 3.68 -2.46 -18.85
C GLN A 78 3.93 -3.01 -17.43
N GLN A 79 4.84 -3.99 -17.25
CA GLN A 79 5.21 -4.49 -15.92
C GLN A 79 6.00 -3.45 -15.10
N ARG A 80 6.83 -2.63 -15.76
CA ARG A 80 7.57 -1.54 -15.09
C ARG A 80 6.67 -0.44 -14.52
N MET A 81 5.46 -0.28 -15.06
CA MET A 81 4.52 0.75 -14.62
C MET A 81 3.74 0.33 -13.37
N ASN A 82 3.30 -0.93 -13.30
CA ASN A 82 2.64 -1.50 -12.11
C ASN A 82 3.58 -1.55 -10.90
N PHE A 83 4.84 -1.91 -11.16
CA PHE A 83 5.86 -2.01 -10.13
C PHE A 83 6.04 -0.71 -9.33
N LYS A 84 5.80 0.47 -9.92
CA LYS A 84 6.00 1.74 -9.21
C LYS A 84 5.00 1.95 -8.07
N VAL A 85 3.75 1.55 -8.23
CA VAL A 85 2.74 1.71 -7.18
C VAL A 85 2.92 0.64 -6.13
N GLU A 86 3.14 -0.60 -6.56
CA GLU A 86 3.51 -1.70 -5.66
C GLU A 86 4.71 -1.31 -4.80
N LEU A 87 5.79 -0.84 -5.42
CA LEU A 87 7.00 -0.38 -4.73
C LEU A 87 6.72 0.75 -3.73
N ALA A 88 5.88 1.72 -4.09
CA ALA A 88 5.50 2.81 -3.20
C ALA A 88 4.71 2.27 -1.98
N CYS A 89 3.76 1.37 -2.20
CA CYS A 89 2.99 0.72 -1.14
C CYS A 89 3.86 -0.14 -0.22
N GLU A 90 4.94 -0.75 -0.73
CA GLU A 90 5.91 -1.46 0.11
C GLU A 90 6.74 -0.49 0.95
N THR A 91 7.12 0.65 0.38
CA THR A 91 8.11 1.58 0.95
C THR A 91 7.53 2.54 1.98
N PHE A 92 6.33 3.06 1.71
CA PHE A 92 5.73 4.16 2.46
C PHE A 92 4.52 3.68 3.24
N SER A 93 4.30 4.29 4.41
CA SER A 93 3.09 4.10 5.20
C SER A 93 1.88 4.73 4.51
N ILE A 94 0.67 4.30 4.89
CA ILE A 94 -0.57 4.89 4.37
C ILE A 94 -0.64 6.41 4.65
N PRO A 95 -0.28 6.90 5.85
CA PRO A 95 -0.18 8.35 6.10
C PRO A 95 0.83 9.06 5.18
N GLU A 96 2.00 8.48 4.93
CA GLU A 96 3.00 9.05 4.03
C GLU A 96 2.46 9.16 2.59
N LEU A 97 1.82 8.10 2.08
CA LEU A 97 1.20 8.08 0.74
C LEU A 97 0.04 9.08 0.61
N LYS A 98 -0.71 9.32 1.69
CA LYS A 98 -1.77 10.35 1.72
C LYS A 98 -1.23 11.77 1.62
N MET A 99 0.00 11.99 2.09
CA MET A 99 0.66 13.30 2.06
C MET A 99 1.42 13.54 0.76
N ASP A 100 1.69 12.49 -0.01
CA ASP A 100 2.41 12.63 -1.26
C ASP A 100 1.53 13.29 -2.35
N LEU A 101 2.20 13.89 -3.35
CA LEU A 101 1.53 14.54 -4.46
C LEU A 101 1.23 13.58 -5.62
N VAL A 102 1.71 12.35 -5.56
CA VAL A 102 1.80 11.40 -6.67
C VAL A 102 0.68 10.37 -6.66
N HIS A 103 0.14 10.06 -5.49
CA HIS A 103 -0.88 9.07 -5.25
C HIS A 103 -2.14 9.71 -4.67
N ASP A 104 -3.27 9.05 -4.95
CA ASP A 104 -4.52 9.22 -4.25
C ASP A 104 -4.74 7.94 -3.43
N VAL A 105 -5.06 8.09 -2.14
CA VAL A 105 -5.30 6.96 -1.23
C VAL A 105 -6.76 6.95 -0.83
N HIS A 106 -7.47 5.89 -1.21
CA HIS A 106 -8.90 5.72 -0.96
C HIS A 106 -9.12 4.64 0.10
N SER A 107 -9.87 4.96 1.15
CA SER A 107 -10.28 3.98 2.17
C SER A 107 -11.49 3.20 1.70
N LEU A 108 -11.41 1.87 1.75
CA LEU A 108 -12.46 0.95 1.33
C LEU A 108 -12.93 0.13 2.53
N LEU A 109 -14.23 0.16 2.82
CA LEU A 109 -14.85 -0.70 3.83
C LEU A 109 -15.33 -1.98 3.15
N ILE A 110 -14.80 -3.13 3.57
CA ILE A 110 -15.19 -4.43 3.04
C ILE A 110 -16.49 -4.87 3.71
N LEU A 111 -17.50 -5.16 2.89
CA LEU A 111 -18.78 -5.69 3.33
C LEU A 111 -18.99 -7.04 2.64
N TYR A 112 -19.09 -8.10 3.43
CA TYR A 112 -19.48 -9.40 2.88
C TYR A 112 -20.96 -9.45 2.57
N ASP A 113 -21.26 -9.93 1.37
CA ASP A 113 -22.59 -10.29 0.92
C ASP A 113 -23.02 -11.57 1.68
N ASP A 114 -23.25 -11.47 2.99
CA ASP A 114 -23.96 -12.55 3.69
C ASP A 114 -25.37 -12.65 3.10
N ASP A 115 -25.90 -13.87 3.01
CA ASP A 115 -27.18 -14.29 2.38
C ASP A 115 -28.46 -13.51 2.80
N ASN A 116 -28.35 -12.52 3.68
CA ASN A 116 -29.43 -11.64 4.08
C ASN A 116 -29.43 -10.36 3.23
N ASP A 117 -30.25 -10.39 2.18
CA ASP A 117 -31.00 -9.34 1.47
C ASP A 117 -31.03 -7.93 2.11
N TYR A 118 -29.87 -7.33 2.37
CA TYR A 118 -29.76 -5.90 2.65
C TYR A 118 -29.82 -5.21 1.29
N GLY A 119 -31.06 -4.97 0.86
CA GLY A 119 -31.40 -4.37 -0.42
C GLY A 119 -30.54 -3.14 -0.74
N GLU A 120 -30.32 -2.95 -2.05
CA GLU A 120 -29.53 -1.96 -2.79
C GLU A 120 -29.64 -0.49 -2.32
N ASN A 121 -29.42 -0.20 -1.04
CA ASN A 121 -29.38 1.16 -0.53
C ASN A 121 -28.00 1.75 -0.79
N GLU A 122 -27.88 2.24 -2.02
CA GLU A 122 -27.09 3.39 -2.46
C GLU A 122 -26.06 3.92 -1.47
N GLN A 123 -24.78 3.67 -1.78
CA GLN A 123 -23.68 4.65 -1.79
C GLN A 123 -23.66 5.71 -0.67
N GLN A 124 -23.96 5.34 0.58
CA GLN A 124 -23.73 6.24 1.69
C GLN A 124 -22.23 6.28 1.96
N GLN A 125 -21.56 7.31 1.45
CA GLN A 125 -20.24 7.69 1.91
C GLN A 125 -20.32 7.90 3.42
N ILE A 126 -19.69 7.01 4.18
CA ILE A 126 -19.66 7.13 5.63
C ILE A 126 -18.69 8.25 5.95
N LYS A 127 -19.22 9.43 6.27
CA LYS A 127 -18.43 10.55 6.78
C LYS A 127 -18.19 10.33 8.26
N VAL A 128 -17.00 9.83 8.61
CA VAL A 128 -16.61 9.67 10.02
C VAL A 128 -16.20 11.04 10.57
N GLU A 129 -17.01 11.61 11.47
CA GLU A 129 -16.65 12.81 12.22
C GLU A 129 -15.87 12.41 13.49
N GLY A 130 -14.57 12.74 13.54
CA GLY A 130 -13.76 12.46 14.71
C GLY A 130 -14.29 13.18 15.96
N LYS A 131 -14.46 12.47 17.07
CA LYS A 131 -14.91 13.04 18.35
C LYS A 131 -13.93 14.12 18.81
N LYS A 132 -14.45 15.33 19.09
CA LYS A 132 -13.74 16.37 19.83
C LYS A 132 -13.44 15.87 21.25
N GLY A 133 -12.20 15.47 21.50
CA GLY A 133 -11.67 15.42 22.87
C GLY A 133 -11.76 16.82 23.48
N ASN A 134 -12.31 16.90 24.69
CA ASN A 134 -12.47 18.14 25.44
C ASN A 134 -11.10 18.59 26.00
N ASP A 135 -10.17 18.97 25.15
CA ASP A 135 -8.97 19.68 25.58
C ASP A 135 -8.76 20.93 24.74
N LYS A 136 -8.70 22.06 25.45
CA LYS A 136 -8.48 23.38 24.89
C LYS A 136 -7.02 23.46 24.43
N GLU A 137 -6.75 23.14 23.17
CA GLU A 137 -5.69 23.81 22.41
C GLU A 137 -5.77 23.46 20.91
N GLN A 138 -5.82 24.52 20.12
CA GLN A 138 -5.62 24.63 18.67
C GLN A 138 -6.28 23.56 17.78
N SER A 139 -7.41 23.98 17.20
CA SER A 139 -8.15 23.29 16.16
C SER A 139 -7.30 23.01 14.92
N ASN A 140 -6.69 21.83 14.85
CA ASN A 140 -6.43 21.18 13.59
C ASN A 140 -7.77 20.67 13.04
N THR A 141 -8.11 21.13 11.84
CA THR A 141 -9.34 20.84 11.14
C THR A 141 -9.43 19.32 10.94
N LEU A 142 -10.42 18.68 11.57
CA LEU A 142 -10.68 17.25 11.38
C LEU A 142 -10.95 17.00 9.88
N SER A 143 -9.97 16.42 9.21
CA SER A 143 -10.09 15.93 7.84
C SER A 143 -11.21 14.89 7.81
N SER A 144 -12.35 15.21 7.20
CA SER A 144 -13.40 14.22 6.98
C SER A 144 -12.90 13.22 5.94
N TYR A 145 -12.64 11.99 6.36
CA TYR A 145 -12.26 10.91 5.45
C TYR A 145 -13.51 10.30 4.83
N ILE A 146 -13.51 10.14 3.51
CA ILE A 146 -14.55 9.41 2.77
C ILE A 146 -14.16 7.94 2.77
N ILE A 147 -15.04 7.07 3.27
CA ILE A 147 -14.89 5.62 3.22
C ILE A 147 -15.86 5.06 2.18
N HIS A 148 -15.34 4.26 1.26
CA HIS A 148 -16.10 3.66 0.16
C HIS A 148 -16.50 2.23 0.52
N PRO A 149 -17.80 1.91 0.69
CA PRO A 149 -18.21 0.53 0.92
C PRO A 149 -18.04 -0.32 -0.35
N ILE A 150 -17.47 -1.51 -0.19
CA ILE A 150 -17.29 -2.51 -1.23
C ILE A 150 -17.89 -3.84 -0.79
N ASN A 151 -18.94 -4.23 -1.50
CA ASN A 151 -19.52 -5.56 -1.38
C ASN A 151 -18.68 -6.58 -2.14
N THR A 152 -18.39 -7.71 -1.50
CA THR A 152 -17.62 -8.83 -2.06
C THR A 152 -17.96 -10.12 -1.30
N HIS A 153 -17.70 -11.28 -1.88
CA HIS A 153 -17.80 -12.55 -1.18
C HIS A 153 -16.45 -12.90 -0.50
N PRO A 154 -16.41 -13.54 0.68
CA PRO A 154 -15.15 -13.94 1.33
C PRO A 154 -14.27 -14.86 0.47
N ASP A 155 -14.90 -15.66 -0.39
CA ASP A 155 -14.23 -16.57 -1.34
C ASP A 155 -13.87 -15.90 -2.68
N ASP A 156 -14.07 -14.59 -2.83
CA ASP A 156 -13.63 -13.87 -4.02
C ASP A 156 -12.09 -13.81 -4.06
N ALA A 157 -11.52 -13.91 -5.27
CA ALA A 157 -10.13 -13.58 -5.45
C ALA A 157 -9.92 -12.06 -5.33
N VAL A 158 -8.72 -11.64 -4.93
CA VAL A 158 -8.32 -10.21 -4.93
C VAL A 158 -8.53 -9.58 -6.31
N SER A 159 -8.34 -10.34 -7.39
CA SER A 159 -8.60 -9.87 -8.75
C SER A 159 -10.09 -9.59 -9.02
N ASP A 160 -11.01 -10.37 -8.44
CA ASP A 160 -12.45 -10.12 -8.53
C ASP A 160 -12.83 -8.85 -7.75
N LEU A 161 -12.30 -8.70 -6.53
CA LEU A 161 -12.44 -7.46 -5.75
C LEU A 161 -11.93 -6.24 -6.54
N LYS A 162 -10.75 -6.36 -7.16
CA LYS A 162 -10.17 -5.29 -7.99
C LYS A 162 -11.06 -4.95 -9.19
N ARG A 163 -11.69 -5.94 -9.83
CA ARG A 163 -12.66 -5.71 -10.92
C ARG A 163 -13.93 -5.02 -10.44
N ILE A 164 -14.46 -5.40 -9.28
CA ILE A 164 -15.62 -4.72 -8.65
C ILE A 164 -15.30 -3.25 -8.42
N ILE A 165 -14.14 -2.97 -7.80
CA ILE A 165 -13.67 -1.61 -7.53
C ILE A 165 -13.50 -0.83 -8.83
N LEU A 166 -12.85 -1.41 -9.83
CA LEU A 166 -12.62 -0.78 -11.13
C LEU A 166 -13.95 -0.45 -11.83
N SER A 167 -14.93 -1.35 -11.80
CA SER A 167 -16.25 -1.12 -12.39
C SER A 167 -16.96 0.10 -11.77
N LYS A 168 -16.78 0.31 -10.46
CA LYS A 168 -17.43 1.38 -9.69
C LYS A 168 -16.69 2.72 -9.79
N TYR A 169 -15.36 2.70 -9.74
CA TYR A 169 -14.55 3.90 -9.50
C TYR A 169 -13.56 4.23 -10.61
N SER A 170 -13.46 3.43 -11.68
CA SER A 170 -12.48 3.65 -12.76
C SER A 170 -12.44 5.08 -13.29
N LYS A 171 -13.61 5.65 -13.60
CA LYS A 171 -13.72 7.02 -14.09
C LYS A 171 -13.37 8.06 -13.03
N LEU A 172 -13.83 7.85 -11.79
CA LEU A 172 -13.62 8.77 -10.67
C LEU A 172 -12.13 8.85 -10.29
N TRP A 173 -11.43 7.72 -10.30
CA TRP A 173 -10.01 7.62 -9.94
C TRP A 173 -9.07 7.78 -11.14
N GLY A 174 -9.60 8.14 -12.31
CA GLY A 174 -8.79 8.34 -13.52
C GLY A 174 -8.07 7.07 -14.01
N LEU A 175 -8.64 5.90 -13.75
CA LEU A 175 -8.20 4.60 -14.26
C LEU A 175 -8.77 4.30 -15.65
N ASP A 176 -9.85 4.98 -16.06
CA ASP A 176 -10.46 4.80 -17.38
C ASP A 176 -9.48 5.18 -18.52
N GLY A 177 -9.40 4.30 -19.52
CA GLY A 177 -8.47 4.40 -20.64
C GLY A 177 -7.00 4.07 -20.34
N ARG A 178 -6.68 3.59 -19.13
CA ARG A 178 -5.35 3.02 -18.84
C ARG A 178 -5.21 1.64 -19.48
N ASP A 179 -3.97 1.25 -19.76
CA ASP A 179 -3.63 -0.11 -20.11
C ASP A 179 -4.14 -1.08 -19.03
N THR A 180 -4.55 -2.27 -19.44
CA THR A 180 -5.02 -3.32 -18.53
C THR A 180 -4.07 -4.51 -18.54
N ASP A 181 -3.92 -5.17 -17.40
CA ASP A 181 -3.18 -6.43 -17.32
C ASP A 181 -3.91 -7.60 -18.01
N ARG A 182 -3.36 -8.81 -17.87
CA ARG A 182 -3.94 -10.05 -18.45
C ARG A 182 -5.33 -10.37 -17.92
N ASP A 183 -5.66 -9.88 -16.73
CA ASP A 183 -6.91 -10.10 -16.03
C ASP A 183 -7.89 -8.93 -16.28
N GLY A 184 -7.56 -8.02 -17.18
CA GLY A 184 -8.42 -6.88 -17.54
C GLY A 184 -8.47 -5.79 -16.47
N ILE A 185 -7.53 -5.79 -15.52
CA ILE A 185 -7.47 -4.79 -14.44
C ILE A 185 -6.58 -3.65 -14.90
N ALA A 186 -7.08 -2.41 -14.80
CA ALA A 186 -6.31 -1.22 -15.15
C ALA A 186 -5.03 -1.11 -14.31
N VAL A 187 -3.92 -0.75 -14.96
CA VAL A 187 -2.60 -0.65 -14.31
C VAL A 187 -2.40 0.64 -13.52
N GLY A 188 -1.45 0.63 -12.58
CA GLY A 188 -1.06 1.81 -11.81
C GLY A 188 -1.93 2.11 -10.57
N TRP A 189 -2.44 1.07 -9.92
CA TRP A 189 -3.02 1.14 -8.58
C TRP A 189 -2.87 -0.20 -7.87
N GLU A 190 -2.82 -0.18 -6.53
CA GLU A 190 -2.70 -1.39 -5.70
C GLU A 190 -3.66 -1.36 -4.50
N LEU A 191 -3.99 -2.55 -4.00
CA LEU A 191 -4.74 -2.73 -2.76
C LEU A 191 -3.80 -3.06 -1.61
N VAL A 192 -4.01 -2.40 -0.47
CA VAL A 192 -3.13 -2.49 0.69
C VAL A 192 -3.96 -2.73 1.95
N ILE A 193 -3.55 -3.71 2.74
CA ILE A 193 -4.04 -3.91 4.10
C ILE A 193 -3.07 -3.20 5.04
N PRO A 194 -3.55 -2.28 5.90
CA PRO A 194 -2.72 -1.72 6.95
C PRO A 194 -2.39 -2.81 7.97
N THR A 195 -1.14 -2.88 8.43
CA THR A 195 -0.82 -3.71 9.60
C THR A 195 -1.62 -3.25 10.82
N LYS A 196 -1.97 -4.18 11.71
CA LYS A 196 -2.86 -3.94 12.87
C LYS A 196 -2.44 -2.73 13.72
N GLU A 197 -1.14 -2.46 13.84
CA GLU A 197 -0.60 -1.30 14.59
C GLU A 197 -0.98 0.07 13.98
N THR A 198 -1.24 0.14 12.67
CA THR A 198 -1.63 1.38 11.99
C THR A 198 -3.12 1.71 12.20
N LEU A 199 -3.93 0.72 12.59
CA LEU A 199 -5.38 0.89 12.82
C LEU A 199 -5.70 1.53 14.17
N ASP A 200 -4.78 1.52 15.14
CA ASP A 200 -4.99 2.14 16.45
C ASP A 200 -5.20 3.67 16.39
N HIS A 201 -4.83 4.29 15.28
CA HIS A 201 -5.13 5.71 15.01
C HIS A 201 -6.51 5.96 14.37
N VAL A 202 -7.22 4.91 13.93
CA VAL A 202 -8.55 4.98 13.29
C VAL A 202 -9.62 4.24 14.12
N SER A 203 -9.26 3.72 15.30
CA SER A 203 -10.17 2.97 16.18
C SER A 203 -11.54 3.63 16.33
N LEU A 204 -12.52 3.07 15.64
CA LEU A 204 -13.93 3.15 15.99
C LEU A 204 -14.08 2.26 17.22
N ASN A 205 -13.95 2.86 18.41
CA ASN A 205 -13.94 2.17 19.70
C ASN A 205 -14.92 0.97 19.76
N PHE A 206 -14.37 -0.23 19.65
CA PHE A 206 -14.90 -1.41 20.30
C PHE A 206 -13.96 -1.69 21.47
N ASP A 207 -14.49 -1.53 22.69
CA ASP A 207 -13.77 -1.74 23.94
C ASP A 207 -13.21 -3.16 24.00
N GLU A 208 -11.90 -3.33 23.99
CA GLU A 208 -11.28 -4.49 24.61
C GLU A 208 -9.91 -4.15 25.21
N ASN A 209 -9.82 -4.36 26.51
CA ASN A 209 -8.58 -4.35 27.28
C ASN A 209 -7.67 -5.46 26.76
N ASP A 210 -6.38 -5.18 26.53
CA ASP A 210 -5.34 -6.03 27.11
C ASP A 210 -3.93 -5.44 27.04
N ASN A 211 -3.11 -5.91 28.00
CA ASN A 211 -1.71 -5.51 28.21
C ASN A 211 -0.83 -5.83 27.00
N GLU A 212 -0.29 -4.81 26.34
CA GLU A 212 0.59 -5.01 25.19
C GLU A 212 2.08 -4.95 25.57
N LYS A 213 2.81 -5.92 25.00
CA LYS A 213 4.22 -6.19 25.21
C LYS A 213 4.96 -5.53 24.06
N ASP A 214 5.90 -4.67 24.40
CA ASP A 214 6.65 -3.79 23.50
C ASP A 214 7.57 -4.58 22.53
N THR A 215 7.01 -5.18 21.48
CA THR A 215 7.75 -5.64 20.30
C THR A 215 7.68 -4.54 19.25
N LYS A 216 8.84 -4.00 18.88
CA LYS A 216 8.98 -3.10 17.73
C LYS A 216 8.80 -3.91 16.45
N ASP A 217 7.57 -4.31 16.17
CA ASP A 217 7.26 -4.84 14.87
C ASP A 217 7.32 -3.66 13.88
N GLU A 218 8.09 -3.87 12.82
CA GLU A 218 8.21 -2.87 11.78
C GLU A 218 6.85 -2.77 11.08
N GLU A 219 6.22 -1.61 11.16
CA GLU A 219 4.97 -1.28 10.49
C GLU A 219 5.10 -1.55 8.98
N LYS A 220 4.55 -2.67 8.52
CA LYS A 220 4.72 -3.20 7.16
C LYS A 220 3.37 -3.32 6.49
N ASN A 221 3.01 -2.33 5.69
CA ASN A 221 1.87 -2.45 4.78
C ASN A 221 1.95 -3.74 3.95
N GLU A 222 0.86 -4.49 3.92
CA GLU A 222 0.75 -5.71 3.12
C GLU A 222 -0.02 -5.42 1.84
N ILE A 223 0.62 -5.67 0.69
CA ILE A 223 0.01 -5.50 -0.63
C ILE A 223 -0.72 -6.78 -0.99
N LEU A 224 -1.99 -6.63 -1.38
CA LEU A 224 -2.82 -7.74 -1.79
C LEU A 224 -2.45 -8.23 -3.19
N GLY A 225 -1.90 -9.44 -3.25
CA GLY A 225 -1.56 -10.12 -4.49
C GLY A 225 -2.80 -10.58 -5.25
N ASN A 226 -2.83 -10.36 -6.57
CA ASN A 226 -4.00 -10.59 -7.43
C ASN A 226 -4.55 -12.03 -7.44
N HIS A 227 -3.75 -13.02 -7.06
CA HIS A 227 -4.03 -14.45 -7.27
C HIS A 227 -4.55 -15.18 -6.04
N TRP A 228 -4.65 -14.48 -4.91
CA TRP A 228 -5.02 -15.07 -3.63
C TRP A 228 -6.44 -14.63 -3.27
N PHE A 229 -7.10 -15.42 -2.43
CA PHE A 229 -8.45 -15.12 -1.94
C PHE A 229 -8.39 -14.12 -0.79
N LEU A 230 -9.45 -13.33 -0.60
CA LEU A 230 -9.50 -12.33 0.48
C LEU A 230 -9.30 -12.95 1.86
N HIS A 231 -9.92 -14.10 2.12
CA HIS A 231 -9.74 -14.84 3.36
C HIS A 231 -8.29 -15.30 3.59
N SER A 232 -7.44 -15.35 2.55
CA SER A 232 -6.02 -15.74 2.69
C SER A 232 -5.16 -14.62 3.28
N TYR A 233 -5.71 -13.40 3.35
CA TYR A 233 -5.08 -12.21 3.91
C TYR A 233 -5.74 -11.78 5.22
N ASP A 234 -6.53 -12.66 5.85
CA ASP A 234 -7.30 -12.35 7.05
C ASP A 234 -8.17 -11.08 6.89
N VAL A 235 -8.69 -10.83 5.69
CA VAL A 235 -9.68 -9.77 5.46
C VAL A 235 -11.04 -10.28 5.94
N HIS A 236 -11.73 -9.47 6.74
CA HIS A 236 -13.04 -9.77 7.33
C HIS A 236 -14.07 -8.71 6.95
N HIS A 237 -15.35 -9.05 7.14
CA HIS A 237 -16.44 -8.07 7.08
C HIS A 237 -16.18 -6.94 8.08
N GLY A 238 -16.27 -5.70 7.62
CA GLY A 238 -16.03 -4.51 8.42
C GLY A 238 -14.60 -3.98 8.36
N ASP A 239 -13.67 -4.70 7.74
CA ASP A 239 -12.29 -4.25 7.62
C ASP A 239 -12.14 -3.06 6.68
N ILE A 240 -11.18 -2.19 6.99
CA ILE A 240 -10.79 -1.08 6.13
C ILE A 240 -9.48 -1.43 5.44
N ILE A 241 -9.55 -1.55 4.11
CA ILE A 241 -8.37 -1.63 3.25
C ILE A 241 -8.19 -0.31 2.48
N TYR A 242 -7.06 -0.16 1.80
CA TYR A 242 -6.77 1.04 1.02
C TYR A 242 -6.52 0.70 -0.45
N ALA A 243 -7.09 1.50 -1.35
CA ALA A 243 -6.65 1.56 -2.73
C ALA A 243 -5.70 2.74 -2.91
N VAL A 244 -4.47 2.45 -3.33
CA VAL A 244 -3.46 3.47 -3.65
C VAL A 244 -3.41 3.61 -5.16
N VAL A 245 -3.81 4.75 -5.68
CA VAL A 245 -3.93 5.03 -7.11
C VAL A 245 -2.88 6.06 -7.51
N ARG A 246 -2.05 5.76 -8.50
CA ARG A 246 -1.12 6.76 -9.06
C ARG A 246 -1.92 7.79 -9.87
N LYS A 247 -1.71 9.08 -9.61
CA LYS A 247 -2.34 10.18 -10.35
C LYS A 247 -1.90 10.17 -11.80
N LYS A 248 -2.85 10.47 -12.70
CA LYS A 248 -2.64 10.45 -14.15
C LYS A 248 -1.55 11.42 -14.63
N GLU A 249 -1.36 12.53 -13.93
CA GLU A 249 -0.34 13.55 -14.23
C GLU A 249 1.09 13.05 -14.06
N PHE A 250 1.27 12.03 -13.23
CA PHE A 250 2.56 11.42 -12.96
C PHE A 250 2.74 10.11 -13.72
N TRP A 251 1.78 9.73 -14.57
CA TRP A 251 1.75 8.41 -15.20
C TRP A 251 2.88 8.23 -16.21
#